data_AF-A0A6M3J9I6-F1
#
_entry.id   AF-A0A6M3J9I6-F1
#
_cell.length_a   1.000
_cell.length_b   1.000
_cell.length_c   1.000
_cell.angle_alpha   90.00
_cell.angle_beta   90.00
_cell.angle_gamma   90.00
#
_symmetry.space_group_name_H-M   'P 1'
#
loop_
_entity.id
_entity.type
_entity.pdbx_description
1 polymer ?
#
loop_
_entity_poly.entity_id
_entity_poly.type
_entity_poly.pdbx_seq_one_letter_code
_entity_poly.pdbx_strand_id
1 'polypeptide(L)'
;MLEVTNQQFEDLTEKEQKEASNNGNGKEYANYLRVTYGGKTILLESDAMEREDAIFFRDLSWIADIIKKAYEIGKLDAINKEGL
;
A
#
# COMPACT_ATOMS: atom_id res chain seq x y z
N MET A 1 0.98 -13.71 -6.85
CA MET A 1 0.11 -13.71 -5.66
C MET A 1 0.13 -12.31 -5.08
N LEU A 2 -1.03 -11.80 -4.68
CA LEU A 2 -1.14 -10.54 -3.95
C LEU A 2 -0.82 -10.79 -2.48
N GLU A 3 0.00 -9.93 -1.91
CA GLU A 3 0.36 -9.95 -0.49
C GLU A 3 0.15 -8.56 0.10
N VAL A 4 -0.40 -8.52 1.31
CA VAL A 4 -0.62 -7.29 2.08
C VAL A 4 0.18 -7.41 3.36
N THR A 5 1.06 -6.46 3.61
CA THR A 5 1.87 -6.39 4.84
C THR A 5 1.68 -5.04 5.52
N ASN A 6 1.78 -5.03 6.84
CA ASN A 6 1.94 -3.81 7.62
C ASN A 6 3.40 -3.73 8.04
N GLN A 7 4.12 -2.72 7.52
CA GLN A 7 5.57 -2.61 7.65
C GLN A 7 5.97 -1.32 8.36
N GLN A 8 7.00 -1.39 9.18
CA GLN A 8 7.67 -0.19 9.67
C GLN A 8 8.45 0.46 8.53
N PHE A 9 8.70 1.77 8.63
CA PHE A 9 9.47 2.50 7.62
C PHE A 9 10.85 1.86 7.35
N GLU A 10 11.49 1.30 8.37
CA GLU A 10 12.80 0.64 8.25
C GLU A 10 12.78 -0.65 7.43
N ASP A 11 11.63 -1.31 7.34
CA ASP A 11 11.45 -2.54 6.55
C ASP A 11 11.19 -2.27 5.06
N LEU A 12 10.92 -1.01 4.71
CA LEU A 12 10.74 -0.58 3.33
C LEU A 12 12.08 -0.51 2.59
N THR A 13 12.06 -0.78 1.29
CA THR A 13 13.24 -0.55 0.44
C THR A 13 13.61 0.93 0.39
N GLU A 14 14.87 1.26 0.09
CA GLU A 14 15.32 2.66 -0.03
C GLU A 14 14.48 3.48 -1.02
N LYS A 15 13.96 2.83 -2.07
CA LYS A 15 13.07 3.49 -3.04
C LYS A 15 11.72 3.81 -2.40
N GLU A 16 11.11 2.84 -1.73
CA GLU A 16 9.85 3.02 -1.02
C GLU A 16 9.97 4.07 0.08
N GLN A 17 11.07 4.10 0.84
CA GLN A 17 11.32 5.12 1.87
C GLN A 17 11.39 6.55 1.30
N LYS A 18 11.86 6.71 0.06
CA LYS A 18 11.91 8.00 -0.64
C LYS A 18 10.54 8.43 -1.15
N GLU A 19 9.74 7.47 -1.62
CA GLU A 19 8.43 7.69 -2.25
C GLU A 19 7.26 7.63 -1.25
N ALA A 20 7.49 7.14 -0.03
CA ALA A 20 6.50 7.02 1.03
C ALA A 20 5.86 8.38 1.34
N SER A 21 4.52 8.43 1.23
CA SER A 21 3.74 9.60 1.60
C SER A 21 3.71 9.74 3.13
N ASN A 22 3.80 10.98 3.60
CA ASN A 22 3.31 11.33 4.93
C ASN A 22 2.54 12.65 4.83
N ASN A 23 1.72 12.93 5.84
CA ASN A 23 1.00 14.19 5.95
C ASN A 23 1.87 15.32 6.55
N GLY A 24 3.21 15.18 6.60
CA GLY A 24 4.07 16.15 7.32
C GLY A 24 5.50 15.70 7.62
N ASN A 25 5.90 15.71 8.89
CA ASN A 25 7.20 15.23 9.36
C ASN A 25 7.02 13.89 10.10
N GLY A 26 8.03 13.01 10.13
CA GLY A 26 7.96 11.77 10.91
C GLY A 26 7.53 10.52 10.14
N LYS A 27 7.77 10.48 8.83
CA LYS A 27 7.52 9.29 7.98
C LYS A 27 8.28 8.05 8.46
N GLU A 28 9.40 8.25 9.14
CA GLU A 28 10.25 7.25 9.75
C GLU A 28 9.63 6.58 10.99
N TYR A 29 8.61 7.21 11.59
CA TYR A 29 7.87 6.69 12.72
C TYR A 29 6.50 6.11 12.32
N ALA A 30 6.18 6.14 11.03
CA ALA A 30 4.94 5.65 10.49
C ALA A 30 5.00 4.14 10.18
N ASN A 31 3.85 3.50 10.33
CA ASN A 31 3.58 2.20 9.73
C ASN A 31 3.02 2.39 8.33
N TYR A 32 3.22 1.40 7.47
CA TYR A 32 2.75 1.43 6.08
C TYR A 32 2.04 0.13 5.72
N LEU A 33 0.85 0.29 5.13
CA LEU A 33 0.16 -0.78 4.43
C LEU A 33 0.79 -0.90 3.04
N ARG A 34 1.52 -1.99 2.84
CA ARG A 34 2.22 -2.31 1.61
C ARG A 34 1.50 -3.44 0.89
N VAL A 35 1.15 -3.21 -0.37
CA VAL A 35 0.57 -4.24 -1.23
C VAL A 35 1.57 -4.61 -2.30
N THR A 36 1.94 -5.88 -2.38
CA THR A 36 2.84 -6.40 -3.40
C THR A 36 2.15 -7.43 -4.29
N TYR A 37 2.62 -7.51 -5.54
CA TYR A 37 2.24 -8.54 -6.48
C TYR A 37 3.44 -8.93 -7.35
N GLY A 38 3.79 -10.21 -7.36
CA GLY A 38 4.95 -10.70 -8.11
C GLY A 38 6.27 -10.08 -7.65
N GLY A 39 6.40 -9.78 -6.35
CA GLY A 39 7.59 -9.13 -5.77
C GLY A 39 7.68 -7.63 -6.03
N LYS A 40 6.69 -7.02 -6.67
CA LYS A 40 6.64 -5.56 -6.92
C LYS A 40 5.58 -4.91 -6.05
N THR A 41 5.91 -3.78 -5.45
CA THR A 41 4.96 -2.95 -4.70
C THR A 41 4.04 -2.22 -5.67
N ILE A 42 2.74 -2.36 -5.46
CA ILE A 42 1.68 -1.76 -6.28
C ILE A 42 0.87 -0.70 -5.54
N LEU A 43 1.01 -0.64 -4.21
CA LEU A 43 0.47 0.38 -3.29
C LEU A 43 1.34 0.43 -2.03
N LEU A 44 1.53 1.65 -1.51
CA LEU A 44 2.16 1.91 -0.23
C LEU A 44 1.44 3.10 0.41
N GLU A 45 0.68 2.88 1.48
CA GLU A 45 -0.08 3.93 2.17
C GLU A 45 0.27 3.97 3.66
N SER A 46 0.39 5.17 4.22
CA SER A 46 0.69 5.34 5.64
C SER A 46 -0.50 4.96 6.52
N ASP A 47 -0.25 4.14 7.53
CA ASP A 47 -1.15 3.79 8.63
C ASP A 47 -0.85 4.61 9.90
N ALA A 48 0.01 5.63 9.83
CA ALA A 48 0.22 6.55 10.95
C ALA A 48 -1.05 7.37 11.27
N MET A 49 -1.26 7.61 12.58
CA MET A 49 -2.29 8.51 13.09
C MET A 49 -1.61 9.64 13.84
N GLU A 50 -1.71 10.88 13.35
CA GLU A 50 -1.23 12.05 14.06
C GLU A 50 -2.26 12.49 15.12
N ARG A 51 -1.84 13.31 16.10
CA ARG A 51 -2.74 13.80 17.17
C ARG A 51 -3.84 14.69 16.61
N GLU A 52 -3.56 15.34 15.50
CA GLU A 52 -4.41 16.22 14.73
C GLU A 52 -5.53 15.44 14.01
N ASP A 53 -5.31 14.14 13.73
CA ASP A 53 -6.30 13.21 13.19
C ASP A 53 -7.30 12.70 14.26
N ALA A 54 -7.29 13.29 15.48
CA ALA A 54 -8.20 12.92 16.58
C ALA A 54 -9.69 13.18 16.28
N ILE A 55 -9.98 13.96 15.24
CA ILE A 55 -11.26 13.94 14.53
C ILE A 55 -11.14 12.84 13.48
N PHE A 56 -11.76 11.67 13.72
CA PHE A 56 -11.77 10.41 12.93
C PHE A 56 -12.03 10.55 11.41
N PHE A 57 -11.29 11.39 10.70
CA PHE A 57 -11.40 11.63 9.27
C PHE A 57 -10.15 11.07 8.62
N ARG A 58 -10.13 9.74 8.48
CA ARG A 58 -9.11 9.08 7.68
C ARG A 58 -9.56 8.99 6.25
N ASP A 59 -8.70 9.40 5.33
CA ASP A 59 -8.92 9.11 3.93
C ASP A 59 -8.68 7.60 3.67
N LEU A 60 -9.78 6.89 3.46
CA LEU A 60 -9.80 5.47 3.10
C LEU A 60 -10.25 5.27 1.64
N SER A 61 -10.30 6.33 0.84
CA SER A 61 -10.74 6.26 -0.56
C SER A 61 -9.89 5.29 -1.39
N TRP A 62 -8.60 5.17 -1.06
CA TRP A 62 -7.67 4.24 -1.70
C TRP A 62 -8.01 2.75 -1.52
N ILE A 63 -8.80 2.37 -0.50
CA ILE A 63 -9.17 0.97 -0.24
C ILE A 63 -10.02 0.41 -1.40
N ALA A 64 -11.00 1.16 -1.87
CA ALA A 64 -11.87 0.69 -2.95
C ALA A 64 -11.07 0.51 -4.26
N ASP A 65 -10.13 1.40 -4.52
CA ASP A 65 -9.31 1.37 -5.72
C ASP A 65 -8.31 0.21 -5.70
N ILE A 66 -7.71 -0.10 -4.55
CA ILE A 66 -6.79 -1.24 -4.46
C ILE A 66 -7.52 -2.57 -4.59
N ILE A 67 -8.74 -2.71 -4.07
CA ILE A 67 -9.56 -3.91 -4.26
C ILE A 67 -9.87 -4.12 -5.74
N LYS A 68 -10.24 -3.05 -6.46
CA LYS A 68 -10.47 -3.13 -7.92
C LYS A 68 -9.19 -3.50 -8.67
N LYS A 69 -8.07 -2.86 -8.35
CA LYS A 69 -6.76 -3.16 -8.98
C LYS A 69 -6.33 -4.60 -8.73
N ALA A 70 -6.52 -5.10 -7.51
CA ALA A 70 -6.28 -6.49 -7.16
C ALA A 70 -7.15 -7.46 -7.98
N TYR A 71 -8.42 -7.13 -8.17
CA TYR A 71 -9.34 -7.91 -9.00
C TYR A 71 -8.91 -7.94 -10.47
N GLU A 72 -8.54 -6.81 -11.07
CA GLU A 72 -8.04 -6.76 -12.45
C GLU A 72 -6.73 -7.56 -12.62
N ILE A 73 -5.81 -7.46 -11.67
CA ILE A 73 -4.59 -8.29 -11.64
C ILE A 73 -4.96 -9.78 -11.61
N GLY A 74 -5.94 -10.17 -10.80
CA GLY A 74 -6.42 -11.55 -10.72
C GLY A 74 -7.01 -12.06 -12.04
N LYS A 75 -7.74 -11.22 -12.79
CA LYS A 75 -8.24 -11.58 -14.13
C LYS A 75 -7.11 -11.80 -15.13
N LEU A 76 -6.13 -10.89 -15.16
CA LEU A 76 -4.97 -11.02 -16.05
C LEU A 76 -4.19 -12.29 -15.73
N ASP A 77 -4.02 -12.63 -14.45
CA ASP A 77 -3.41 -13.89 -14.04
C ASP A 77 -4.16 -15.12 -14.54
N ALA A 78 -5.50 -15.08 -14.51
CA ALA A 78 -6.31 -16.18 -15.03
C ALA A 78 -6.13 -16.34 -16.55
N ILE A 79 -6.18 -15.24 -17.31
CA ILE A 79 -5.97 -15.23 -18.76
C ILE A 79 -4.58 -15.76 -19.13
N ASN A 80 -3.54 -15.24 -18.47
CA ASN A 80 -2.16 -15.65 -18.73
C ASN A 80 -1.89 -17.12 -18.35
N LYS A 81 -2.58 -17.67 -17.33
CA LYS A 81 -2.49 -19.09 -16.97
C LYS A 81 -3.21 -20.02 -17.93
N GLU A 82 -4.27 -19.54 -18.58
CA GLU A 82 -5.01 -20.31 -19.58
C GLU A 82 -4.36 -20.27 -20.98
N GLY A 83 -3.30 -19.47 -21.16
CA GLY A 83 -2.47 -19.49 -22.37
C GLY A 83 -3.20 -19.00 -23.63
N LEU A 84 -4.08 -18.01 -23.48
CA LEU A 84 -4.72 -17.28 -24.58
C LEU A 84 -3.85 -16.11 -25.06
#